data_AF-A0AAV5F5W9-F1
#
_entry.id   AF-A0AAV5F5W9-F1
#
_cell.length_a   1.000
_cell.length_b   1.000
_cell.length_c   1.000
_cell.angle_alpha   90.00
_cell.angle_beta   90.00
_cell.angle_gamma   90.00
#
_symmetry.space_group_name_H-M   'P 1'
#
loop_
_entity.id
_entity.type
_entity.pdbx_description
1 polymer ?
#
loop_
_entity_poly.entity_id
_entity_poly.type
_entity_poly.pdbx_seq_one_letter_code
_entity_poly.pdbx_strand_id
1 'polypeptide(L)'
;MAAAKAKTVALSVADKCRNILSAGWEAHLNTIKADAKGSKGEIYTSKVHYMIQKGTPYLIVPENHMHNINIIIDERGSLAVSSPIRGRVASLLKSLKKVPPRVAMTGDVLRMKDSKNAVMLSVDHHGFDVLAKVPQSVISLDVPQQYHWKEFRFTFKEPAKDVEDFCSRLVELEEEAIQSIKSYSGL
;
A
#
# COMPACT_ATOMS: atom_id res chain seq x y z
N MET A 1 -35.29 4.33 -6.57
CA MET A 1 -34.40 5.49 -6.36
C MET A 1 -33.06 5.20 -7.00
N ALA A 2 -32.57 6.09 -7.86
CA ALA A 2 -31.26 5.92 -8.49
C ALA A 2 -30.16 6.09 -7.44
N ALA A 3 -29.45 5.03 -7.10
CA ALA A 3 -28.24 5.11 -6.29
C ALA A 3 -27.23 5.98 -7.04
N ALA A 4 -26.96 7.18 -6.52
CA ALA A 4 -25.89 8.01 -7.02
C ALA A 4 -24.59 7.20 -6.93
N LYS A 5 -23.99 6.87 -8.09
CA LYS A 5 -22.65 6.28 -8.15
C LYS A 5 -21.71 7.24 -7.43
N ALA A 6 -21.37 6.93 -6.17
CA ALA A 6 -20.32 7.63 -5.46
C ALA A 6 -19.07 7.56 -6.34
N LYS A 7 -18.61 8.73 -6.80
CA LYS A 7 -17.45 8.86 -7.66
C LYS A 7 -16.27 8.40 -6.82
N THR A 8 -15.71 7.22 -7.10
CA THR A 8 -14.57 6.68 -6.36
C THR A 8 -13.43 7.69 -6.45
N VAL A 9 -13.18 8.42 -5.37
CA VAL A 9 -12.08 9.39 -5.31
C VAL A 9 -10.81 8.56 -5.13
N ALA A 10 -10.19 8.21 -6.24
CA ALA A 10 -8.88 7.57 -6.21
C ALA A 10 -7.85 8.60 -5.73
N LEU A 11 -7.18 8.31 -4.62
CA LEU A 11 -6.06 9.11 -4.13
C LEU A 11 -5.03 9.36 -5.24
N SER A 12 -4.43 10.57 -5.22
CA SER A 12 -3.33 10.86 -6.13
C SER A 12 -2.13 9.98 -5.83
N VAL A 13 -1.23 9.81 -6.80
CA VAL A 13 0.01 9.04 -6.60
C VAL A 13 0.84 9.64 -5.45
N ALA A 14 0.89 10.97 -5.34
CA ALA A 14 1.60 11.64 -4.27
C ALA A 14 1.01 11.31 -2.89
N ASP A 15 -0.32 11.28 -2.76
CA ASP A 15 -0.97 10.96 -1.49
C ASP A 15 -0.71 9.50 -1.09
N LYS A 16 -0.77 8.58 -2.06
CA LYS A 16 -0.42 7.17 -1.84
C LYS A 16 1.03 7.02 -1.37
N CYS A 17 1.97 7.72 -2.00
CA CYS A 17 3.37 7.71 -1.58
C CYS A 17 3.54 8.28 -0.16
N ARG A 18 2.87 9.37 0.20
CA ARG A 18 2.89 9.93 1.56
C ARG A 18 2.33 8.96 2.59
N ASN A 19 1.25 8.25 2.26
CA ASN A 19 0.68 7.24 3.15
C ASN A 19 1.65 6.07 3.38
N ILE A 20 2.29 5.57 2.31
CA ILE A 20 3.29 4.49 2.42
C ILE A 20 4.48 4.93 3.28
N LEU A 21 4.97 6.15 3.04
CA LEU A 21 6.06 6.76 3.81
C LEU A 21 5.68 6.95 5.28
N SER A 22 4.43 7.26 5.60
CA SER A 22 3.99 7.48 6.98
C SER A 22 3.63 6.20 7.72
N ALA A 23 3.33 5.11 6.99
CA ALA A 23 2.95 3.83 7.55
C ALA A 23 4.16 2.95 7.95
N GLY A 24 5.35 3.28 7.47
CA GLY A 24 6.58 2.54 7.73
C GLY A 24 7.56 3.32 8.61
N TRP A 25 8.52 2.58 9.16
CA TRP A 25 9.65 3.14 9.92
C TRP A 25 10.99 2.53 9.47
N GLU A 26 10.96 1.54 8.57
CA GLU A 26 12.14 0.90 7.97
C GLU A 26 12.24 1.20 6.48
N ALA A 27 13.45 1.53 6.02
CA ALA A 27 13.74 1.81 4.62
C ALA A 27 15.09 1.21 4.21
N HIS A 28 15.33 1.12 2.91
CA HIS A 28 16.65 0.78 2.38
C HIS A 28 17.33 2.05 1.88
N LEU A 29 18.49 2.37 2.43
CA LEU A 29 19.29 3.51 2.02
C LEU A 29 20.39 3.02 1.08
N ASN A 30 20.44 3.61 -0.11
CA ASN A 30 21.47 3.35 -1.10
C ASN A 30 22.40 4.55 -1.16
N THR A 31 23.67 4.35 -0.84
CA THR A 31 24.73 5.37 -0.88
C THR A 31 25.86 4.91 -1.79
N ILE A 32 26.68 5.83 -2.28
CA ILE A 32 27.90 5.47 -3.00
C ILE A 32 28.99 5.12 -1.97
N LYS A 33 29.66 3.99 -2.12
CA LYS A 33 30.81 3.63 -1.27
C LYS A 33 31.90 4.69 -1.44
N ALA A 34 32.36 5.22 -0.33
CA ALA A 34 33.42 6.20 -0.29
C ALA A 34 34.60 5.70 0.55
N ASP A 35 35.80 6.00 0.06
CA ASP A 35 37.07 5.78 0.73
C ASP A 35 37.77 7.13 0.98
N ALA A 36 38.89 7.13 1.72
CA ALA A 36 39.74 8.31 1.89
C ALA A 36 40.25 8.94 0.58
N LYS A 37 40.16 8.23 -0.56
CA LYS A 37 40.55 8.71 -1.90
C LYS A 37 39.35 9.24 -2.74
N GLY A 38 38.14 9.21 -2.19
CA GLY A 38 36.91 9.64 -2.86
C GLY A 38 35.90 8.51 -3.12
N SER A 39 34.85 8.82 -3.89
CA SER A 39 33.76 7.90 -4.21
C SER A 39 34.20 6.80 -5.19
N LYS A 40 33.99 5.53 -4.86
CA LYS A 40 34.36 4.37 -5.69
C LYS A 40 33.31 3.98 -6.74
N GLY A 41 32.18 4.69 -6.81
CA GLY A 41 31.10 4.42 -7.77
C GLY A 41 30.27 3.15 -7.47
N GLU A 42 30.70 2.29 -6.55
CA GLU A 42 29.91 1.15 -6.07
C GLU A 42 28.77 1.59 -5.17
N ILE A 43 27.61 0.94 -5.29
CA ILE A 43 26.45 1.21 -4.42
C ILE A 43 26.53 0.33 -3.18
N TYR A 44 26.34 0.95 -2.02
CA TYR A 44 26.14 0.27 -0.74
C TYR A 44 24.69 0.47 -0.29
N THR A 45 24.01 -0.65 -0.04
CA THR A 45 22.62 -0.69 0.40
C THR A 45 22.55 -1.31 1.79
N SER A 46 21.88 -0.63 2.72
CA SER A 46 21.50 -1.26 3.99
C SER A 46 20.14 -0.76 4.48
N LYS A 47 19.66 -1.42 5.54
CA LYS A 47 18.41 -1.03 6.20
C LYS A 47 18.67 0.10 7.18
N VAL A 48 17.83 1.11 7.12
CA VAL A 48 17.84 2.26 8.03
C VAL A 48 16.45 2.48 8.60
N HIS A 49 16.43 3.05 9.79
CA HIS A 49 15.19 3.52 10.39
C HIS A 49 14.97 4.98 10.05
N TYR A 50 13.72 5.35 9.85
CA TYR A 50 13.35 6.72 9.55
C TYR A 50 12.07 7.09 10.25
N MET A 51 11.89 8.39 10.46
CA MET A 51 10.65 8.98 10.97
C MET A 51 10.28 10.17 10.11
N ILE A 52 8.99 10.51 10.06
CA ILE A 52 8.51 11.69 9.35
C ILE A 52 7.92 12.64 10.38
N GLN A 53 8.46 13.86 10.42
CA GLN A 53 7.95 14.92 11.28
C GLN A 53 7.56 16.11 10.41
N LYS A 54 6.28 16.50 10.46
CA LYS A 54 5.72 17.62 9.67
C LYS A 54 6.02 17.52 8.16
N GLY A 55 6.08 16.30 7.62
CA GLY A 55 6.37 16.04 6.20
C GLY A 55 7.87 15.96 5.85
N THR A 56 8.76 16.19 6.82
CA THR A 56 10.21 16.04 6.63
C THR A 56 10.66 14.66 7.14
N PRO A 57 11.29 13.83 6.28
CA PRO A 57 11.86 12.57 6.72
C PRO A 57 13.20 12.79 7.43
N TYR A 58 13.35 12.17 8.60
CA TYR A 58 14.59 12.10 9.37
C TYR A 58 15.11 10.67 9.32
N LEU A 59 16.39 10.50 9.01
CA LEU A 59 17.06 9.21 9.00
C LEU A 59 17.78 9.02 10.34
N ILE A 60 17.59 7.85 10.94
CA ILE A 60 18.28 7.44 12.16
C ILE A 60 19.40 6.51 11.73
N VAL A 61 20.63 7.03 11.69
CA VAL A 61 21.82 6.29 11.27
C VAL A 61 22.79 6.19 12.46
N PRO A 62 23.16 4.98 12.91
CA PRO A 62 24.19 4.82 13.93
C PRO A 62 25.54 5.36 13.44
N GLU A 63 26.31 5.99 14.33
CA GLU A 63 27.59 6.63 13.97
C GLU A 63 28.60 5.64 13.35
N ASN A 64 28.60 4.40 13.84
CA ASN A 64 29.51 3.33 13.38
C ASN A 64 29.10 2.73 12.03
N HIS A 65 28.00 3.17 11.42
CA HIS A 65 27.51 2.60 10.18
C HIS A 65 28.24 3.19 8.96
N MET A 66 28.61 2.34 7.99
CA MET A 66 29.29 2.77 6.76
C MET A 66 28.52 3.84 5.97
N HIS A 67 27.20 3.93 6.15
CA HIS A 67 26.38 4.98 5.54
C HIS A 67 26.72 6.37 6.05
N ASN A 68 27.13 6.51 7.31
CA ASN A 68 27.52 7.79 7.85
C ASN A 68 28.75 8.33 7.10
N ILE A 69 29.79 7.49 6.97
CA ILE A 69 31.01 7.81 6.21
C ILE A 69 30.68 8.09 4.73
N ASN A 70 29.85 7.25 4.11
CA ASN A 70 29.49 7.42 2.71
C ASN A 70 28.75 8.73 2.46
N ILE A 71 27.77 9.11 3.32
CA ILE A 71 26.98 10.35 3.17
C ILE A 71 27.82 11.60 3.43
N ILE A 72 28.74 11.53 4.40
CA ILE A 72 29.65 12.64 4.71
C ILE A 72 30.57 12.95 3.52
N ILE A 73 31.05 11.91 2.82
CA ILE A 73 31.95 12.08 1.67
C ILE A 73 31.17 12.37 0.38
N ASP A 74 30.02 11.72 0.18
CA ASP A 74 29.15 11.89 -0.97
C ASP A 74 27.68 11.93 -0.54
N GLU A 75 27.08 13.11 -0.57
CA GLU A 75 25.69 13.34 -0.15
C GLU A 75 24.66 12.65 -1.05
N ARG A 76 25.07 12.12 -2.21
CA ARG A 76 24.16 11.47 -3.16
C ARG A 76 23.72 10.11 -2.63
N GLY A 77 22.45 10.04 -2.27
CA GLY A 77 21.80 8.80 -1.86
C GLY A 77 20.38 8.68 -2.39
N SER A 78 19.84 7.47 -2.36
CA SER A 78 18.42 7.21 -2.60
C SER A 78 17.81 6.39 -1.48
N LEU A 79 16.57 6.71 -1.11
CA LEU A 79 15.82 6.00 -0.09
C LEU A 79 14.70 5.20 -0.74
N ALA A 80 14.68 3.90 -0.50
CA ALA A 80 13.64 3.00 -0.98
C ALA A 80 12.75 2.56 0.18
N VAL A 81 11.46 2.87 0.09
CA VAL A 81 10.44 2.52 1.08
C VAL A 81 9.43 1.56 0.46
N SER A 82 9.09 0.51 1.19
CA SER A 82 8.10 -0.48 0.78
C SER A 82 6.89 -0.48 1.71
N SER A 83 5.69 -0.67 1.14
CA SER A 83 4.47 -0.89 1.92
C SER A 83 4.59 -2.15 2.81
N PRO A 84 4.15 -2.10 4.09
CA PRO A 84 4.16 -3.26 4.99
C PRO A 84 3.34 -4.43 4.44
N ILE A 85 2.24 -4.10 3.75
CA ILE A 85 1.39 -5.08 3.06
C ILE A 85 1.75 -5.05 1.58
N ARG A 86 2.23 -6.18 1.06
CA ARG A 86 2.60 -6.35 -0.35
C ARG A 86 1.35 -6.25 -1.22
N GLY A 87 1.03 -5.05 -1.70
CA GLY A 87 0.02 -4.83 -2.74
C GLY A 87 0.48 -5.36 -4.09
N ARG A 88 -0.45 -5.53 -5.05
CA ARG A 88 -0.08 -5.95 -6.40
C ARG A 88 0.59 -4.80 -7.16
N VAL A 89 1.91 -4.85 -7.27
CA VAL A 89 2.69 -3.95 -8.14
C VAL A 89 2.14 -3.96 -9.58
N ALA A 90 1.58 -5.08 -10.04
CA ALA A 90 0.98 -5.20 -11.36
C ALA A 90 -0.25 -4.29 -11.59
N SER A 91 -1.08 -4.02 -10.57
CA SER A 91 -2.23 -3.11 -10.73
C SER A 91 -1.76 -1.65 -10.83
N LEU A 92 -0.74 -1.28 -10.04
CA LEU A 92 -0.08 0.02 -10.10
C LEU A 92 0.60 0.26 -11.46
N LEU A 93 1.35 -0.73 -11.97
CA LEU A 93 2.01 -0.63 -13.28
C LEU A 93 0.99 -0.50 -14.43
N LYS A 94 -0.15 -1.20 -14.34
CA LYS A 94 -1.26 -1.05 -15.29
C LYS A 94 -1.88 0.35 -15.23
N SER A 95 -2.03 0.93 -14.03
CA SER A 95 -2.60 2.28 -13.90
C SER A 95 -1.67 3.37 -14.43
N LEU A 96 -0.36 3.19 -14.33
CA LEU A 96 0.65 4.16 -14.78
C LEU A 96 0.76 4.25 -16.31
N LYS A 97 0.20 3.30 -17.08
CA LYS A 97 0.29 3.20 -18.55
C LYS A 97 1.73 3.21 -19.13
N LYS A 98 2.76 3.30 -18.28
CA LYS A 98 4.19 3.23 -18.58
C LYS A 98 4.84 2.31 -17.55
N VAL A 99 5.63 1.36 -18.03
CA VAL A 99 6.51 0.54 -17.19
C VAL A 99 7.82 1.29 -16.99
N PRO A 100 8.34 1.42 -15.75
CA PRO A 100 9.66 2.00 -15.52
C PRO A 100 10.74 1.22 -16.29
N PRO A 101 11.83 1.87 -16.72
CA PRO A 101 12.89 1.22 -17.52
C PRO A 101 13.56 0.00 -16.85
N ARG A 102 13.43 -0.15 -15.53
CA ARG A 102 13.92 -1.30 -14.77
C ARG A 102 12.93 -1.64 -13.65
N VAL A 103 12.46 -2.88 -13.61
CA VAL A 103 11.69 -3.45 -12.49
C VAL A 103 12.28 -4.82 -12.19
N ALA A 104 12.86 -4.99 -10.99
CA ALA A 104 13.14 -6.30 -10.43
C ALA A 104 11.94 -6.69 -9.54
N MET A 105 11.26 -7.77 -9.91
CA MET A 105 10.10 -8.28 -9.14
C MET A 105 10.56 -9.40 -8.22
N THR A 106 10.31 -9.27 -6.92
CA THR A 106 10.16 -10.45 -6.07
C THR A 106 9.03 -10.22 -5.08
N GLY A 107 8.13 -11.19 -4.99
CA GLY A 107 6.96 -11.15 -4.14
C GLY A 107 6.11 -12.38 -4.38
N ASP A 108 6.38 -13.44 -3.63
CA ASP A 108 5.57 -14.65 -3.65
C ASP A 108 4.16 -14.39 -3.13
N VAL A 109 3.20 -15.03 -3.76
CA VAL A 109 1.82 -15.12 -3.29
C VAL A 109 1.76 -16.19 -2.21
N LEU A 110 1.85 -15.78 -0.94
CA LEU A 110 1.65 -16.70 0.18
C LEU A 110 0.17 -17.08 0.29
N ARG A 111 -0.11 -18.38 0.19
CA ARG A 111 -1.43 -18.95 0.45
C ARG A 111 -1.70 -18.88 1.96
N MET A 112 -2.54 -17.94 2.40
CA MET A 112 -3.01 -17.90 3.79
C MET A 112 -3.79 -19.20 4.09
N LYS A 113 -3.38 -19.91 5.14
CA LYS A 113 -3.97 -21.20 5.55
C LYS A 113 -5.32 -21.04 6.27
N ASP A 114 -5.67 -19.82 6.69
CA ASP A 114 -6.96 -19.52 7.33
C ASP A 114 -7.88 -18.75 6.39
N SER A 115 -9.12 -19.23 6.26
CA SER A 115 -10.15 -18.85 5.28
C SER A 115 -10.77 -17.48 5.52
N LYS A 116 -9.97 -16.42 5.59
CA LYS A 116 -10.50 -15.05 5.47
C LYS A 116 -10.87 -14.78 4.01
N ASN A 117 -12.16 -14.61 3.74
CA ASN A 117 -12.67 -14.30 2.40
C ASN A 117 -12.37 -12.86 1.97
N ALA A 118 -11.99 -11.99 2.92
CA ALA A 118 -11.61 -10.61 2.67
C ALA A 118 -10.55 -10.12 3.69
N VAL A 119 -9.62 -9.28 3.24
CA VAL A 119 -8.57 -8.66 4.06
C VAL A 119 -8.48 -7.18 3.70
N MET A 120 -8.51 -6.30 4.70
CA MET A 120 -8.26 -4.87 4.51
C MET A 120 -6.75 -4.64 4.29
N LEU A 121 -6.40 -3.97 3.20
CA LEU A 121 -5.01 -3.75 2.77
C LEU A 121 -4.48 -2.36 3.15
N SER A 122 -5.32 -1.34 3.02
CA SER A 122 -4.92 0.04 3.18
C SER A 122 -6.12 0.88 3.65
N VAL A 123 -5.82 1.95 4.37
CA VAL A 123 -6.81 2.88 4.92
C VAL A 123 -6.32 4.30 4.67
N ASP A 124 -7.25 5.20 4.38
CA ASP A 124 -7.04 6.64 4.36
C ASP A 124 -8.33 7.38 4.74
N HIS A 125 -8.27 8.71 4.79
CA HIS A 125 -9.40 9.55 5.16
C HIS A 125 -10.61 9.43 4.23
N HIS A 126 -10.45 8.94 2.99
CA HIS A 126 -11.58 8.74 2.07
C HIS A 126 -12.17 7.33 2.13
N GLY A 127 -11.54 6.37 2.83
CA GLY A 127 -12.01 5.00 2.89
C GLY A 127 -10.88 3.99 2.99
N PHE A 128 -11.08 2.81 2.38
CA PHE A 128 -10.17 1.68 2.56
C PHE A 128 -10.17 0.73 1.36
N ASP A 129 -9.06 0.02 1.19
CA ASP A 129 -8.89 -1.02 0.19
C ASP A 129 -9.06 -2.42 0.81
N VAL A 130 -9.77 -3.30 0.12
CA VAL A 130 -10.00 -4.69 0.53
C VAL A 130 -9.58 -5.64 -0.58
N LEU A 131 -8.81 -6.67 -0.23
CA LEU A 131 -8.56 -7.83 -1.06
C LEU A 131 -9.57 -8.92 -0.70
N ALA A 132 -10.48 -9.24 -1.61
CA ALA A 132 -11.51 -10.25 -1.38
C ALA A 132 -11.42 -11.40 -2.40
N LYS A 133 -11.80 -12.59 -1.93
CA LYS A 133 -11.87 -13.82 -2.71
C LYS A 133 -13.25 -13.88 -3.38
N VAL A 134 -13.28 -13.79 -4.71
CA VAL A 134 -14.51 -13.71 -5.50
C VAL A 134 -14.66 -14.99 -6.33
N PRO A 135 -15.84 -15.63 -6.33
CA PRO A 135 -16.11 -16.75 -7.23
C PRO A 135 -16.10 -16.27 -8.68
N GLN A 136 -15.43 -17.01 -9.55
CA GLN A 136 -15.44 -16.76 -10.99
C GLN A 136 -16.80 -17.21 -11.55
N SER A 137 -17.47 -16.34 -12.29
CA SER A 137 -18.87 -16.49 -12.73
C SER A 137 -19.11 -17.57 -13.80
N VAL A 138 -18.25 -18.58 -13.92
CA VAL A 138 -18.43 -19.66 -14.89
C VAL A 138 -19.16 -20.79 -14.18
N ILE A 139 -20.48 -20.84 -14.36
CA ILE A 139 -21.29 -21.99 -13.97
C ILE A 139 -21.13 -23.04 -15.06
N SER A 140 -20.11 -23.87 -14.94
CA SER A 140 -20.04 -25.16 -15.65
C SER A 140 -20.13 -26.26 -14.60
N LEU A 141 -21.11 -27.15 -14.77
CA LEU A 141 -21.52 -28.17 -13.79
C LEU A 141 -20.38 -29.13 -13.34
N ASP A 142 -19.26 -29.19 -14.07
CA ASP A 142 -18.19 -30.17 -13.87
C ASP A 142 -16.83 -29.58 -13.40
N VAL A 143 -16.76 -28.27 -13.09
CA VAL A 143 -15.49 -27.63 -12.68
C VAL A 143 -15.59 -27.11 -11.23
N PRO A 144 -14.63 -27.44 -10.34
CA PRO A 144 -14.56 -26.84 -9.01
C PRO A 144 -14.60 -25.32 -9.10
N GLN A 145 -15.47 -24.70 -8.30
CA GLN A 145 -15.70 -23.25 -8.35
C GLN A 145 -14.37 -22.51 -8.18
N GLN A 146 -13.89 -21.90 -9.27
CA GLN A 146 -12.60 -21.23 -9.28
C GLN A 146 -12.75 -19.88 -8.58
N TYR A 147 -11.88 -19.61 -7.60
CA TYR A 147 -11.84 -18.35 -6.90
C TYR A 147 -10.63 -17.55 -7.32
N HIS A 148 -10.83 -16.26 -7.57
CA HIS A 148 -9.74 -15.33 -7.78
C HIS A 148 -9.81 -14.21 -6.74
N TRP A 149 -8.64 -13.72 -6.34
CA TRP A 149 -8.54 -12.56 -5.49
C TRP A 149 -8.75 -11.30 -6.33
N LYS A 150 -9.56 -10.36 -5.84
CA LYS A 150 -9.81 -9.06 -6.47
C LYS A 150 -9.71 -7.96 -5.42
N GLU A 151 -9.09 -6.84 -5.79
CA GLU A 151 -9.00 -5.64 -4.97
C GLU A 151 -10.24 -4.76 -5.19
N PHE A 152 -10.80 -4.26 -4.10
CA PHE A 152 -11.96 -3.38 -4.06
C PHE A 152 -11.62 -2.15 -3.24
N ARG A 153 -12.07 -0.99 -3.71
CA ARG A 153 -11.97 0.28 -2.98
C ARG A 153 -13.35 0.63 -2.42
N PHE A 154 -13.45 0.76 -1.11
CA PHE A 154 -14.62 1.30 -0.45
C PHE A 154 -14.35 2.77 -0.13
N THR A 155 -15.32 3.63 -0.40
CA THR A 155 -15.18 5.09 -0.24
C THR A 155 -16.30 5.57 0.68
N PHE A 156 -15.96 6.40 1.66
CA PHE A 156 -16.96 7.06 2.49
C PHE A 156 -17.70 8.15 1.70
N LYS A 157 -18.90 8.49 2.15
CA LYS A 157 -19.66 9.62 1.57
C LYS A 157 -18.93 10.94 1.81
N GLU A 158 -18.34 11.08 2.99
CA GLU A 158 -17.54 12.23 3.40
C GLU A 158 -16.20 11.75 3.96
N PRO A 159 -15.10 12.51 3.75
CA PRO A 159 -13.81 12.12 4.31
C PRO A 159 -13.82 12.16 5.84
N ALA A 160 -13.27 11.12 6.46
CA ALA A 160 -13.07 11.02 7.89
C ALA A 160 -12.03 12.04 8.36
N LYS A 161 -12.34 12.79 9.42
CA LYS A 161 -11.49 13.85 9.97
C LYS A 161 -10.38 13.32 10.87
N ASP A 162 -10.70 12.27 11.63
CA ASP A 162 -9.82 11.63 12.60
C ASP A 162 -10.16 10.14 12.73
N VAL A 163 -9.49 9.46 13.66
CA VAL A 163 -9.65 8.01 13.87
C VAL A 163 -11.02 7.65 14.43
N GLU A 164 -11.62 8.52 15.25
CA GLU A 164 -12.93 8.27 15.84
C GLU A 164 -14.02 8.40 14.77
N ASP A 165 -13.99 9.49 13.99
CA ASP A 165 -14.87 9.70 12.84
C ASP A 165 -14.71 8.56 11.82
N PHE A 166 -13.49 8.09 11.56
CA PHE A 166 -13.25 6.92 10.71
C PHE A 166 -14.00 5.67 11.19
N CYS A 167 -13.94 5.37 12.49
CA CYS A 167 -14.67 4.24 13.08
C CYS A 167 -16.18 4.44 12.97
N SER A 168 -16.69 5.64 13.22
CA SER A 168 -18.10 5.96 13.03
C SER A 168 -18.55 5.75 11.58
N ARG A 169 -17.74 6.18 10.60
CA ARG A 169 -18.03 5.94 9.17
C ARG A 169 -18.02 4.46 8.78
N LEU A 170 -17.20 3.64 9.43
CA LEU A 170 -17.22 2.18 9.22
C LEU A 170 -18.53 1.55 9.70
N VAL A 171 -19.04 1.99 10.86
CA VAL A 171 -20.33 1.50 11.41
C VAL A 171 -21.49 1.91 10.50
N GLU A 172 -21.50 3.17 10.02
CA GLU A 172 -22.50 3.64 9.04
C GLU A 172 -22.50 2.78 7.76
N LEU A 173 -21.32 2.46 7.23
CA LEU A 173 -21.19 1.59 6.05
C LEU A 173 -21.68 0.16 6.31
N GLU A 174 -21.44 -0.38 7.51
CA GLU A 174 -21.93 -1.71 7.91
C GLU A 174 -23.46 -1.73 7.96
N GLU A 175 -24.09 -0.73 8.59
CA GLU A 175 -25.55 -0.61 8.66
C GLU A 175 -26.17 -0.50 7.28
N GLU A 176 -25.62 0.33 6.39
CA GLU A 176 -26.06 0.46 5.00
C GLU A 176 -25.93 -0.87 4.24
N ALA A 177 -24.84 -1.60 4.43
CA ALA A 177 -24.63 -2.90 3.81
C ALA A 177 -25.67 -3.92 4.30
N ILE A 178 -25.94 -3.97 5.61
CA ILE A 178 -26.94 -4.86 6.20
C ILE A 178 -28.35 -4.54 5.66
N GLN A 179 -28.72 -3.25 5.61
CA GLN A 179 -30.02 -2.83 5.05
C GLN A 179 -30.15 -3.22 3.57
N SER A 180 -29.07 -3.09 2.79
CA SER A 180 -29.07 -3.51 1.40
C SER A 180 -29.30 -5.01 1.27
N ILE A 181 -28.64 -5.84 2.09
CA ILE A 181 -28.78 -7.30 2.05
C ILE A 181 -30.20 -7.71 2.43
N LYS A 182 -30.77 -7.13 3.49
CA LYS A 182 -32.17 -7.36 3.90
C LYS A 182 -33.16 -7.09 2.76
N SER A 183 -32.96 -5.99 2.03
CA SER A 183 -33.79 -5.64 0.88
C SER A 183 -33.71 -6.64 -0.28
N TYR A 184 -32.57 -7.34 -0.44
CA TYR A 184 -32.37 -8.37 -1.46
C TYR A 184 -32.79 -9.77 -1.01
N SER A 185 -32.72 -10.09 0.29
CA SER A 185 -33.03 -11.41 0.83
C SER A 185 -34.47 -11.59 1.31
N GLY A 186 -35.29 -10.53 1.30
CA GLY A 186 -36.67 -10.59 1.77
C GLY A 186 -36.81 -10.90 3.26
N LEU A 187 -35.78 -10.56 4.06
CA LEU A 187 -35.77 -10.66 5.53
C LEU A 187 -35.96 -9.27 6.15
#